data_AF-A0A9W8KD73-F1
#
_entry.id   AF-A0A9W8KD73-F1
#
_cell.length_a   1.000
_cell.length_b   1.000
_cell.length_c   1.000
_cell.angle_alpha   90.00
_cell.angle_beta   90.00
_cell.angle_gamma   90.00
#
_symmetry.space_group_name_H-M   'P 1'
#
loop_
_entity.id
_entity.type
_entity.pdbx_description
1 polymer ?
#
loop_
_entity_poly.entity_id
_entity_poly.type
_entity_poly.pdbx_seq_one_letter_code
_entity_poly.pdbx_strand_id
1 'polypeptide(L)'
;MAEHWLPEVLRSPLAAFIGEECTVTLVDQLNIFEPVCLRFALSKCLGLGIVLGGCVVKLPQLFKILKSRSVAGISLSSYVLEVIANVITIAYNFRKGYDFTTYGEALFIGAQNYIITLLILLMTGRASLGLLAGTFLAIFTHALFSSALVNSALLSTLYGLTIPLVVSSRIPQIYTIHKNKYTGQLSAFAVFNYFFGTAARLFTTLVQVDDPLVLLGVVLATVANGVLAAQMLYYWNAPAPKDKYRLDSKKDE
;
A
#
# COMPACT_ATOMS: atom_id res chain seq x y z
N MET A 1 -5.98 44.91 4.04
CA MET A 1 -6.96 43.81 4.23
C MET A 1 -6.62 42.79 3.18
N ALA A 2 -6.17 41.59 3.55
CA ALA A 2 -5.85 40.56 2.57
C ALA A 2 -7.16 40.16 1.87
N GLU A 3 -7.27 40.43 0.57
CA GLU A 3 -8.39 39.98 -0.24
C GLU A 3 -8.22 38.48 -0.47
N HIS A 4 -8.87 37.70 0.38
CA HIS A 4 -8.94 36.25 0.21
C HIS A 4 -9.89 35.96 -0.96
N TRP A 5 -9.34 35.39 -2.03
CA TRP A 5 -10.11 35.00 -3.22
C TRP A 5 -11.08 33.84 -2.95
N LEU A 6 -10.81 33.05 -1.90
CA LEU A 6 -11.64 31.92 -1.49
C LEU A 6 -12.50 32.26 -0.27
N PRO A 7 -13.78 31.83 -0.22
CA PRO A 7 -14.57 31.89 1.00
C PRO A 7 -13.88 31.16 2.15
N GLU A 8 -13.99 31.68 3.37
CA GLU A 8 -13.32 31.14 4.56
C GLU A 8 -13.66 29.66 4.80
N VAL A 9 -14.89 29.25 4.47
CA VAL A 9 -15.37 27.86 4.54
C VAL A 9 -14.51 26.89 3.70
N LEU A 10 -13.97 27.34 2.57
CA LEU A 10 -13.09 26.53 1.70
C LEU A 10 -11.61 26.79 2.00
N ARG A 11 -11.26 28.00 2.43
CA ARG A 11 -9.87 28.38 2.72
C ARG A 11 -9.33 27.67 3.96
N SER A 12 -10.09 27.64 5.06
CA SER A 12 -9.64 27.01 6.31
C SER A 12 -9.27 25.53 6.18
N PRO A 13 -10.09 24.64 5.57
CA PRO A 13 -9.69 23.25 5.39
C PRO A 13 -8.52 23.09 4.40
N LEU A 14 -8.42 23.96 3.40
CA LEU A 14 -7.30 23.96 2.46
C LEU A 14 -6.00 24.37 3.15
N ALA A 15 -6.01 25.44 3.94
CA ALA A 15 -4.88 25.88 4.74
C ALA A 15 -4.45 24.87 5.79
N ALA A 16 -5.39 24.14 6.39
CA ALA A 16 -5.08 23.01 7.26
C ALA A 16 -4.41 21.85 6.51
N PHE A 17 -4.68 21.68 5.21
CA PHE A 17 -4.19 20.56 4.41
C PHE A 17 -2.83 20.81 3.75
N ILE A 18 -2.63 21.99 3.14
CA ILE A 18 -1.38 22.37 2.43
C ILE A 18 -0.54 23.41 3.18
N GLY A 19 -1.01 23.92 4.31
CA GLY A 19 -0.35 24.98 5.10
C GLY A 19 -0.82 26.39 4.71
N GLU A 20 -0.79 27.31 5.68
CA GLU A 20 -1.14 28.73 5.46
C GLU A 20 -0.22 29.40 4.44
N GLU A 21 1.09 29.17 4.53
CA GLU A 21 2.08 29.76 3.61
C GLU A 21 1.83 29.38 2.15
N CYS A 22 1.55 28.10 1.89
CA CYS A 22 1.27 27.62 0.55
C CYS A 22 -0.15 27.95 0.09
N THR A 23 -1.10 28.12 1.01
CA THR A 23 -2.44 28.63 0.67
C THR A 23 -2.35 30.09 0.23
N VAL A 24 -1.61 30.92 0.95
CA VAL A 24 -1.41 32.32 0.56
C VAL A 24 -0.71 32.40 -0.78
N THR A 25 0.37 31.64 -0.99
CA THR A 25 1.16 31.72 -2.22
C THR A 25 0.41 31.18 -3.45
N LEU A 26 -0.23 30.01 -3.34
CA LEU A 26 -0.89 29.36 -4.48
C LEU A 26 -2.30 29.92 -4.75
N VAL A 27 -3.05 30.26 -3.70
CA VAL A 27 -4.48 30.62 -3.79
C VAL A 27 -4.67 32.12 -3.70
N ASP A 28 -4.16 32.76 -2.64
CA ASP A 28 -4.42 34.18 -2.40
C ASP A 28 -3.59 35.08 -3.35
N GLN A 29 -2.37 34.67 -3.70
CA GLN A 29 -1.47 35.36 -4.63
C GLN A 29 -1.53 34.81 -6.07
N LEU A 30 -2.25 33.70 -6.30
CA LEU A 30 -2.33 32.99 -7.58
C LEU A 30 -0.96 32.62 -8.19
N ASN A 31 0.09 32.49 -7.38
CA ASN A 31 1.42 32.09 -7.82
C ASN A 31 1.51 30.55 -7.89
N ILE A 32 0.73 29.96 -8.81
CA ILE A 32 0.60 28.50 -8.97
C ILE A 32 1.89 27.80 -9.42
N PHE A 33 2.88 28.55 -9.90
CA PHE A 33 4.16 28.01 -10.39
C PHE A 33 5.27 28.07 -9.35
N GLU A 34 4.98 28.48 -8.10
CA GLU A 34 5.96 28.43 -7.02
C GLU A 34 6.38 26.97 -6.76
N PRO A 35 7.64 26.60 -7.03
CA PRO A 35 8.05 25.20 -7.12
C PRO A 35 7.94 24.45 -5.79
N VAL A 36 8.15 25.13 -4.66
CA VAL A 36 8.09 24.50 -3.32
C VAL A 36 6.65 24.16 -2.97
N CYS A 37 5.77 25.15 -2.96
CA CYS A 37 4.37 24.96 -2.59
C CYS A 37 3.60 24.10 -3.58
N LEU A 38 3.87 24.21 -4.88
CA LEU A 38 3.24 23.35 -5.88
C LEU A 38 3.60 21.87 -5.66
N ARG A 39 4.88 21.55 -5.44
CA ARG A 39 5.32 20.17 -5.18
C ARG A 39 4.71 19.62 -3.89
N PHE A 40 4.65 20.45 -2.84
CA PHE A 40 4.04 20.06 -1.57
C PHE A 40 2.54 19.80 -1.70
N ALA A 41 1.79 20.71 -2.35
CA ALA A 41 0.37 20.55 -2.59
C ALA A 41 0.06 19.31 -3.46
N LEU A 42 0.81 19.11 -4.55
CA LEU A 42 0.69 17.91 -5.38
C LEU A 42 0.96 16.64 -4.57
N SER A 43 1.98 16.67 -3.72
CA SER A 43 2.34 15.55 -2.85
C SER A 43 1.22 15.22 -1.85
N LYS A 44 0.59 16.24 -1.25
CA LYS A 44 -0.56 16.06 -0.35
C LYS A 44 -1.77 15.49 -1.07
N CYS A 45 -2.14 16.04 -2.23
CA CYS A 45 -3.23 15.53 -3.06
C CYS A 45 -3.00 14.07 -3.46
N LEU A 46 -1.78 13.75 -3.89
CA LEU A 46 -1.41 12.40 -4.28
C LEU A 46 -1.45 11.43 -3.10
N GLY A 47 -0.93 11.86 -1.94
CA GLY A 47 -1.01 11.11 -0.68
C GLY A 47 -2.46 10.79 -0.30
N LEU A 48 -3.34 11.78 -0.35
CA LEU A 48 -4.78 11.59 -0.11
C LEU A 48 -5.40 10.60 -1.10
N GLY A 49 -5.09 10.74 -2.39
CA GLY A 49 -5.53 9.80 -3.43
C GLY A 49 -5.09 8.36 -3.15
N ILE A 50 -3.87 8.17 -2.67
CA ILE A 50 -3.37 6.85 -2.29
C ILE A 50 -4.10 6.31 -1.06
N VAL A 51 -4.35 7.13 -0.04
CA VAL A 51 -5.15 6.73 1.14
C VAL A 51 -6.55 6.28 0.71
N LEU A 52 -7.22 7.05 -0.14
CA LEU A 52 -8.54 6.71 -0.69
C LEU A 52 -8.51 5.41 -1.51
N GLY A 53 -7.45 5.20 -2.30
CA GLY A 53 -7.20 3.93 -2.97
C GLY A 53 -7.11 2.77 -1.99
N GLY A 54 -6.36 2.94 -0.89
CA GLY A 54 -6.22 1.96 0.18
C GLY A 54 -7.56 1.50 0.78
N CYS A 55 -8.56 2.39 0.86
CA CYS A 55 -9.91 2.05 1.31
C CYS A 55 -10.64 1.04 0.42
N VAL A 56 -10.27 0.96 -0.86
CA VAL A 56 -11.00 0.16 -1.86
C VAL A 56 -10.25 -1.10 -2.29
N VAL A 57 -8.91 -1.12 -2.16
CA VAL A 57 -8.05 -2.17 -2.73
C VAL A 57 -8.46 -3.60 -2.36
N LYS A 58 -8.86 -3.88 -1.12
CA LYS A 58 -9.21 -5.26 -0.69
C LYS A 58 -10.71 -5.54 -0.73
N LEU A 59 -11.56 -4.54 -1.02
CA LEU A 59 -13.00 -4.72 -1.11
C LEU A 59 -13.42 -5.75 -2.17
N PRO A 60 -12.85 -5.79 -3.40
CA PRO A 60 -13.24 -6.80 -4.38
C PRO A 60 -13.02 -8.23 -3.88
N GLN A 61 -11.92 -8.45 -3.14
CA GLN A 61 -11.62 -9.75 -2.54
C GLN A 61 -12.62 -10.09 -1.42
N LEU A 62 -12.96 -9.11 -0.57
CA LEU A 62 -13.97 -9.27 0.47
C LEU A 62 -15.34 -9.64 -0.12
N PHE A 63 -15.78 -8.92 -1.15
CA PHE A 63 -17.02 -9.23 -1.87
C PHE A 63 -16.98 -10.63 -2.49
N LYS A 64 -15.85 -11.04 -3.07
CA LYS A 64 -15.69 -12.37 -3.64
C LYS A 64 -15.86 -13.48 -2.60
N ILE A 65 -15.27 -13.32 -1.40
CA ILE A 65 -15.41 -14.29 -0.29
C ILE A 65 -16.87 -14.37 0.19
N LEU A 66 -17.51 -13.22 0.40
CA LEU A 66 -18.89 -13.16 0.88
C LEU A 66 -19.88 -13.77 -0.13
N LYS A 67 -19.66 -13.54 -1.43
CA LYS A 67 -20.48 -14.08 -2.51
C LYS A 67 -20.25 -15.56 -2.73
N SER A 68 -18.98 -16.01 -2.76
CA SER A 68 -18.65 -17.42 -3.01
C SER A 68 -18.89 -18.31 -1.79
N ARG A 69 -18.95 -17.72 -0.58
CA ARG A 69 -18.91 -18.44 0.70
C ARG A 69 -17.76 -19.45 0.78
N SER A 70 -16.64 -19.14 0.11
CA SER A 70 -15.44 -19.98 0.10
C SER A 70 -14.18 -19.14 0.23
N VAL A 71 -13.22 -19.66 1.01
CA VAL A 71 -11.88 -19.10 1.21
C VAL A 71 -10.78 -19.98 0.58
N ALA A 72 -11.18 -20.93 -0.27
CA ALA A 72 -10.24 -21.79 -0.99
C ALA A 72 -9.26 -20.98 -1.86
N GLY A 73 -7.97 -21.34 -1.82
CA GLY A 73 -6.91 -20.64 -2.55
C GLY A 73 -6.38 -19.37 -1.89
N ILE A 74 -6.89 -18.99 -0.72
CA ILE A 74 -6.42 -17.83 0.04
C ILE A 74 -5.49 -18.28 1.17
N SER A 75 -4.32 -17.65 1.26
CA SER A 75 -3.31 -17.95 2.29
C SER A 75 -3.57 -17.16 3.57
N LEU A 76 -3.97 -17.85 4.64
CA LEU A 76 -4.15 -17.23 5.96
C LEU A 76 -2.86 -16.55 6.46
N SER A 77 -1.70 -17.21 6.30
CA SER A 77 -0.42 -16.68 6.77
C SER A 77 -0.04 -15.37 6.08
N SER A 78 -0.32 -15.25 4.78
CA SER A 78 -0.08 -14.02 4.03
C SER A 78 -0.90 -12.85 4.59
N TYR A 79 -2.19 -13.05 4.86
CA TYR A 79 -3.04 -12.01 5.44
C TYR A 79 -2.62 -11.63 6.87
N VAL A 80 -2.24 -12.61 7.70
CA VAL A 80 -1.71 -12.34 9.06
C VAL A 80 -0.41 -11.51 9.00
N LEU A 81 0.52 -11.89 8.12
CA LEU A 81 1.76 -11.13 7.93
C LEU A 81 1.50 -9.71 7.42
N GLU A 82 0.56 -9.52 6.50
CA GLU A 82 0.14 -8.20 6.03
C GLU A 82 -0.48 -7.36 7.17
N VAL A 83 -1.29 -7.95 8.06
CA VAL A 83 -1.85 -7.23 9.22
C VAL A 83 -0.74 -6.78 10.17
N ILE A 84 0.19 -7.67 10.51
CA ILE A 84 1.33 -7.35 11.39
C ILE A 84 2.19 -6.24 10.78
N ALA A 85 2.53 -6.36 9.48
CA ALA A 85 3.32 -5.36 8.77
C ALA A 85 2.64 -3.99 8.72
N ASN A 86 1.32 -3.94 8.51
CA ASN A 86 0.56 -2.69 8.54
C ASN A 86 0.54 -2.07 9.93
N VAL A 87 0.34 -2.85 11.00
CA VAL A 87 0.37 -2.34 12.38
C VAL A 87 1.74 -1.75 12.74
N ILE A 88 2.84 -2.43 12.38
CA ILE A 88 4.21 -1.91 12.56
C ILE A 88 4.39 -0.60 11.78
N THR A 89 3.94 -0.56 10.53
CA THR A 89 4.01 0.63 9.67
C THR A 89 3.28 1.82 10.28
N ILE A 90 2.06 1.61 10.77
CA ILE A 90 1.26 2.66 11.42
C ILE A 90 1.96 3.14 12.69
N ALA A 91 2.38 2.22 13.57
CA ALA A 91 3.02 2.58 14.83
C ALA A 91 4.33 3.36 14.62
N TYR A 92 5.14 2.95 13.64
CA TYR A 92 6.39 3.61 13.28
C TYR A 92 6.15 5.05 12.80
N ASN A 93 5.29 5.22 11.79
CA ASN A 93 5.03 6.54 11.21
C ASN A 93 4.33 7.48 12.20
N PHE A 94 3.39 6.95 13.00
CA PHE A 94 2.72 7.73 14.04
C PHE A 94 3.71 8.21 15.11
N ARG A 95 4.60 7.35 15.61
CA ARG A 95 5.59 7.73 16.64
C ARG A 95 6.66 8.70 16.13
N LYS A 96 6.90 8.71 14.82
CA LYS A 96 7.77 9.69 14.16
C LYS A 96 7.08 11.03 13.90
N GLY A 97 5.77 11.12 14.11
CA GLY A 97 4.99 12.34 13.88
C GLY A 97 4.77 12.66 12.41
N TYR A 98 4.85 11.66 11.51
CA TYR A 98 4.54 11.87 10.10
C TYR A 98 3.04 12.05 9.89
N ASP A 99 2.69 12.81 8.86
CA ASP A 99 1.31 13.09 8.52
C ASP A 99 0.52 11.82 8.17
N PHE A 100 -0.78 11.85 8.45
CA PHE A 100 -1.69 10.73 8.13
C PHE A 100 -1.66 10.35 6.64
N THR A 101 -1.41 11.29 5.73
CA THR A 101 -1.27 11.02 4.29
C THR A 101 -0.11 10.07 3.95
N THR A 102 0.88 9.91 4.83
CA THR A 102 2.03 9.03 4.64
C THR A 102 1.71 7.56 4.91
N TYR A 103 0.91 7.27 5.94
CA TYR A 103 0.65 5.91 6.43
C TYR A 103 -0.84 5.52 6.47
N GLY A 104 -1.75 6.43 6.14
CA GLY A 104 -3.19 6.24 6.25
C GLY A 104 -3.71 5.09 5.39
N GLU A 105 -3.08 4.80 4.24
CA GLU A 105 -3.43 3.62 3.44
C GLU A 105 -3.24 2.32 4.24
N ALA A 106 -2.17 2.24 5.07
CA ALA A 106 -1.80 1.04 5.81
C ALA A 106 -2.84 0.76 6.90
N LEU A 107 -3.44 1.81 7.46
CA LEU A 107 -4.57 1.69 8.38
C LEU A 107 -5.77 1.03 7.69
N PHE A 108 -6.21 1.56 6.55
CA PHE A 108 -7.39 1.03 5.85
C PHE A 108 -7.16 -0.36 5.27
N ILE A 109 -5.99 -0.62 4.68
CA ILE A 109 -5.62 -1.93 4.15
C ILE A 109 -5.47 -2.93 5.31
N GLY A 110 -4.83 -2.53 6.40
CA GLY A 110 -4.67 -3.35 7.60
C GLY A 110 -6.02 -3.76 8.19
N ALA A 111 -6.97 -2.83 8.31
CA ALA A 111 -8.32 -3.12 8.77
C ALA A 111 -9.06 -4.12 7.86
N GLN A 112 -9.01 -3.91 6.54
CA GLN A 112 -9.62 -4.84 5.58
C GLN A 112 -8.98 -6.24 5.64
N ASN A 113 -7.65 -6.32 5.73
CA ASN A 113 -6.93 -7.58 5.86
C ASN A 113 -7.24 -8.30 7.17
N TYR A 114 -7.45 -7.56 8.27
CA TYR A 114 -7.88 -8.12 9.54
C TYR A 114 -9.28 -8.74 9.43
N ILE A 115 -10.23 -8.04 8.80
CA ILE A 115 -11.57 -8.57 8.53
C ILE A 115 -11.50 -9.86 7.69
N ILE A 116 -10.70 -9.87 6.62
CA ILE A 116 -10.52 -11.05 5.77
C ILE A 116 -9.90 -12.21 6.58
N THR A 117 -8.92 -11.93 7.44
CA THR A 117 -8.31 -12.93 8.33
C THR A 117 -9.35 -13.58 9.26
N LEU A 118 -10.23 -12.77 9.87
CA LEU A 118 -11.32 -13.27 10.70
C LEU A 118 -12.29 -14.14 9.90
N LEU A 119 -12.67 -13.72 8.68
CA LEU A 119 -13.54 -14.52 7.81
C LEU A 119 -12.93 -15.87 7.47
N ILE A 120 -11.63 -15.92 7.16
CA ILE A 120 -10.92 -17.18 6.89
C ILE A 120 -10.98 -18.10 8.12
N LEU A 121 -10.71 -17.58 9.31
CA LEU A 121 -10.73 -18.37 10.54
C LEU A 121 -12.14 -18.87 10.91
N LEU A 122 -13.17 -18.04 10.71
CA LEU A 122 -14.56 -18.42 10.94
C LEU A 122 -15.01 -19.51 9.96
N MET A 123 -14.72 -19.35 8.66
CA MET A 123 -15.14 -20.27 7.60
C MET A 123 -14.36 -21.60 7.60
N THR A 124 -13.20 -21.65 8.26
CA THR A 124 -12.42 -22.88 8.46
C THR A 124 -12.69 -23.57 9.79
N GLY A 125 -13.68 -23.11 10.57
CA GLY A 125 -14.02 -23.69 11.87
C GLY A 125 -13.00 -23.41 12.98
N ARG A 126 -12.13 -22.41 12.81
CA ARG A 126 -11.02 -22.06 13.71
C ARG A 126 -11.28 -20.75 14.46
N ALA A 127 -12.53 -20.53 14.87
CA ALA A 127 -12.97 -19.28 15.52
C ALA A 127 -12.18 -18.95 16.81
N SER A 128 -11.79 -19.96 17.60
CA SER A 128 -10.97 -19.79 18.81
C SER A 128 -9.58 -19.21 18.50
N LEU A 129 -8.95 -19.62 17.40
CA LEU A 129 -7.70 -19.03 16.93
C LEU A 129 -7.89 -17.56 16.50
N GLY A 130 -9.07 -17.20 15.99
CA GLY A 130 -9.42 -15.81 15.68
C GLY A 130 -9.45 -14.91 16.91
N LEU A 131 -10.06 -15.38 18.00
CA LEU A 131 -10.07 -14.64 19.27
C LEU A 131 -8.66 -14.48 19.83
N LEU A 132 -7.86 -15.56 19.87
CA LEU A 132 -6.48 -15.50 20.33
C LEU A 132 -5.63 -14.56 19.49
N ALA A 133 -5.75 -14.64 18.16
CA ALA A 133 -5.05 -13.74 17.24
C ALA A 133 -5.47 -12.28 17.44
N GLY A 134 -6.75 -12.00 17.68
CA GLY A 134 -7.26 -10.67 18.00
C GLY A 134 -6.68 -10.10 19.29
N THR A 135 -6.69 -10.89 20.37
CA THR A 135 -6.10 -10.49 21.66
C THR A 135 -4.60 -10.24 21.53
N PHE A 136 -3.87 -11.15 20.87
CA PHE A 136 -2.45 -10.97 20.61
C PHE A 136 -2.17 -9.70 19.80
N LEU A 137 -2.96 -9.44 18.75
CA LEU A 137 -2.81 -8.24 17.92
C LEU A 137 -3.06 -6.96 18.71
N ALA A 138 -4.05 -6.95 19.61
CA ALA A 138 -4.33 -5.81 20.48
C ALA A 138 -3.16 -5.52 21.44
N ILE A 139 -2.63 -6.56 22.11
CA ILE A 139 -1.47 -6.44 22.99
C ILE A 139 -0.24 -5.97 22.20
N PHE A 140 0.01 -6.58 21.04
CA PHE A 140 1.11 -6.23 20.15
C PHE A 140 1.03 -4.77 19.70
N THR A 141 -0.14 -4.32 19.29
CA THR A 141 -0.38 -2.92 18.91
C THR A 141 -0.11 -1.99 20.10
N HIS A 142 -0.67 -2.28 21.28
CA HIS A 142 -0.42 -1.47 22.46
C HIS A 142 1.08 -1.36 22.80
N ALA A 143 1.81 -2.47 22.72
CA ALA A 143 3.25 -2.49 22.95
C ALA A 143 4.03 -1.61 21.96
N LEU A 144 3.69 -1.65 20.67
CA LEU A 144 4.37 -0.84 19.64
C LEU A 144 4.16 0.67 19.83
N PHE A 145 2.99 1.09 20.30
CA PHE A 145 2.70 2.50 20.56
C PHE A 145 3.30 3.00 21.88
N SER A 146 3.63 2.10 22.81
CA SER A 146 4.28 2.44 24.08
C SER A 146 5.80 2.55 23.91
N SER A 147 6.35 3.75 24.11
CA SER A 147 7.81 3.96 24.14
C SER A 147 8.51 3.27 25.32
N ALA A 148 7.77 2.95 26.38
CA ALA A 148 8.27 2.23 27.54
C ALA A 148 8.46 0.73 27.27
N LEU A 149 7.62 0.14 26.42
CA LEU A 149 7.69 -1.29 26.06
C LEU A 149 8.56 -1.53 24.84
N VAL A 150 8.45 -0.67 23.83
CA VAL A 150 9.21 -0.77 22.58
C VAL A 150 9.94 0.54 22.34
N ASN A 151 11.27 0.52 22.44
CA ASN A 151 12.08 1.69 22.14
C ASN A 151 12.12 1.98 20.63
N SER A 152 12.59 3.17 20.26
CA SER A 152 12.58 3.63 18.85
C SER A 152 13.51 2.82 17.95
N ALA A 153 14.60 2.25 18.49
CA ALA A 153 15.53 1.42 17.73
C ALA A 153 14.89 0.08 17.35
N LEU A 154 14.26 -0.60 18.32
CA LEU A 154 13.52 -1.84 18.07
C LEU A 154 12.37 -1.62 17.09
N LEU A 155 11.62 -0.53 17.24
CA LEU A 155 10.54 -0.21 16.29
C LEU A 155 11.06 0.05 14.87
N SER A 156 12.21 0.71 14.74
CA SER A 156 12.87 0.92 13.44
C SER A 156 13.32 -0.39 12.81
N THR A 157 13.88 -1.31 13.61
CA THR A 157 14.23 -2.66 13.14
C THR A 157 13.00 -3.43 12.68
N LEU A 158 11.92 -3.41 13.47
CA LEU A 158 10.66 -4.06 13.10
C LEU A 158 10.09 -3.49 11.81
N TYR A 159 10.11 -2.17 11.65
CA TYR A 159 9.71 -1.50 10.41
C TYR A 159 10.60 -1.91 9.23
N GLY A 160 11.93 -1.95 9.41
CA GLY A 160 12.85 -2.42 8.38
C GLY A 160 12.57 -3.87 7.94
N LEU A 161 12.12 -4.74 8.84
CA LEU A 161 11.73 -6.11 8.53
C LEU A 161 10.42 -6.22 7.75
N THR A 162 9.57 -5.20 7.72
CA THR A 162 8.37 -5.20 6.86
C THR A 162 8.72 -4.96 5.39
N ILE A 163 9.86 -4.31 5.10
CA ILE A 163 10.28 -3.98 3.73
C ILE A 163 10.48 -5.26 2.88
N PRO A 164 11.27 -6.27 3.32
CA PRO A 164 11.40 -7.52 2.58
C PRO A 164 10.07 -8.24 2.38
N LEU A 165 9.16 -8.19 3.35
CA LEU A 165 7.84 -8.82 3.23
C LEU A 165 7.06 -8.25 2.04
N VAL A 166 7.04 -6.93 1.88
CA VAL A 166 6.34 -6.27 0.76
C VAL A 166 6.99 -6.61 -0.59
N VAL A 167 8.32 -6.58 -0.66
CA VAL A 167 9.07 -6.82 -1.92
C VAL A 167 9.04 -8.29 -2.33
N SER A 168 9.06 -9.22 -1.37
CA SER A 168 9.12 -10.67 -1.62
C SER A 168 7.98 -11.20 -2.48
N SER A 169 6.81 -10.54 -2.44
CA SER A 169 5.65 -10.90 -3.26
C SER A 169 5.89 -10.74 -4.77
N ARG A 170 6.82 -9.86 -5.17
CA ARG A 170 7.11 -9.56 -6.58
C ARG A 170 8.25 -10.41 -7.14
N ILE A 171 9.16 -10.89 -6.30
CA ILE A 171 10.37 -11.62 -6.73
C ILE A 171 10.03 -12.90 -7.51
N PRO A 172 9.16 -13.81 -7.03
CA PRO A 172 8.80 -15.01 -7.79
C PRO A 172 8.15 -14.69 -9.13
N GLN A 173 7.37 -13.61 -9.18
CA GLN A 173 6.70 -13.16 -10.39
C GLN A 173 7.70 -12.63 -11.42
N ILE A 174 8.63 -11.77 -11.00
CA ILE A 174 9.73 -11.26 -11.83
C ILE A 174 10.56 -12.41 -12.40
N TYR A 175 10.93 -13.38 -11.55
CA TYR A 175 11.71 -14.54 -11.95
C TYR A 175 10.96 -15.40 -12.96
N THR A 176 9.68 -15.68 -12.72
CA THR A 176 8.85 -16.53 -13.59
C THR A 176 8.68 -15.92 -14.97
N ILE A 177 8.39 -14.61 -15.06
CA ILE A 177 8.27 -13.92 -16.34
C ILE A 177 9.62 -13.90 -17.07
N HIS A 178 10.72 -13.65 -16.36
CA HIS A 178 12.05 -13.65 -16.97
C HIS A 178 12.45 -15.04 -17.50
N LYS A 179 12.15 -16.10 -16.75
CA LYS A 179 12.45 -17.48 -17.11
C LYS A 179 11.62 -17.95 -18.29
N ASN A 180 10.32 -17.65 -18.27
CA ASN A 180 9.38 -18.09 -19.29
C ASN A 180 9.35 -17.18 -20.51
N LYS A 181 9.95 -15.98 -20.43
CA LYS A 181 9.92 -14.94 -21.47
C LYS A 181 8.50 -14.61 -21.94
N TYR A 182 7.52 -14.75 -21.04
CA TYR A 182 6.09 -14.67 -21.33
C TYR A 182 5.35 -14.15 -20.09
N THR A 183 4.43 -13.22 -20.29
CA THR A 183 3.66 -12.54 -19.22
C THR A 183 2.37 -13.28 -18.88
N GLY A 184 1.84 -14.09 -19.79
CA GLY A 184 0.68 -14.95 -19.53
C GLY A 184 -0.60 -14.20 -19.20
N GLN A 185 -1.31 -14.68 -18.18
CA GLN A 185 -2.59 -14.13 -17.71
C GLN A 185 -2.43 -12.93 -16.77
N LEU A 186 -1.23 -12.34 -16.69
CA LEU A 186 -0.99 -11.18 -15.85
C LEU A 186 -1.69 -9.95 -16.43
N SER A 187 -2.50 -9.27 -15.62
CA SER A 187 -3.18 -8.04 -16.04
C SER A 187 -2.18 -6.89 -16.19
N ALA A 188 -1.99 -6.42 -17.43
CA ALA A 188 -1.17 -5.25 -17.73
C ALA A 188 -1.65 -4.01 -16.97
N PHE A 189 -2.97 -3.81 -16.94
CA PHE A 189 -3.59 -2.73 -16.18
C PHE A 189 -3.18 -2.76 -14.70
N ALA A 190 -3.22 -3.94 -14.07
CA ALA A 190 -2.80 -4.08 -12.68
C ALA A 190 -1.31 -3.78 -12.48
N VAL A 191 -0.44 -4.31 -13.36
CA VAL A 191 1.01 -4.08 -13.27
C VAL A 191 1.36 -2.60 -13.36
N PHE A 192 0.82 -1.89 -14.34
CA PHE A 192 1.08 -0.45 -14.49
C PHE A 192 0.49 0.36 -13.34
N ASN A 193 -0.72 0.04 -12.86
CA ASN A 193 -1.29 0.71 -11.69
C ASN A 193 -0.44 0.52 -10.44
N TYR A 194 0.12 -0.68 -10.20
CA TYR A 194 1.04 -0.89 -9.08
C TYR A 194 2.34 -0.09 -9.24
N PHE A 195 2.87 -0.01 -10.45
CA PHE A 195 4.06 0.82 -10.72
C PHE A 195 3.77 2.31 -10.50
N PHE A 196 2.70 2.86 -11.08
CA PHE A 196 2.36 4.27 -10.89
C PHE A 196 2.00 4.60 -9.44
N GLY A 197 1.29 3.71 -8.74
CA GLY A 197 0.99 3.89 -7.31
C GLY A 197 2.25 3.91 -6.44
N THR A 198 3.24 3.05 -6.72
CA THR A 198 4.50 3.05 -5.97
C THR A 198 5.41 4.23 -6.35
N ALA A 199 5.43 4.65 -7.62
CA ALA A 199 6.11 5.87 -8.06
C ALA A 199 5.49 7.13 -7.44
N ALA A 200 4.16 7.18 -7.35
CA ALA A 200 3.43 8.21 -6.63
C ALA A 200 3.84 8.24 -5.15
N ARG A 201 3.90 7.08 -4.49
CA ARG A 201 4.40 7.00 -3.10
C ARG A 201 5.85 7.48 -2.99
N LEU A 202 6.73 7.12 -3.91
CA LEU A 202 8.12 7.60 -3.93
C LEU A 202 8.20 9.13 -3.98
N PHE A 203 7.43 9.75 -4.88
CA PHE A 203 7.34 11.20 -4.95
C PHE A 203 6.82 11.79 -3.63
N THR A 204 5.75 11.23 -3.06
CA THR A 204 5.21 11.75 -1.80
C THR A 204 6.19 11.62 -0.64
N THR A 205 6.91 10.51 -0.54
CA THR A 205 7.91 10.27 0.49
C THR A 205 9.09 11.23 0.36
N LEU A 206 9.60 11.47 -0.84
CA LEU A 206 10.68 12.44 -1.08
C LEU A 206 10.31 13.88 -0.69
N VAL A 207 9.02 14.22 -0.70
CA VAL A 207 8.52 15.57 -0.37
C VAL A 207 8.06 15.68 1.09
N GLN A 208 7.44 14.64 1.66
CA GLN A 208 6.78 14.69 2.98
C GLN A 208 7.57 14.01 4.09
N VAL A 209 8.55 13.16 3.79
CA VAL A 209 9.19 12.28 4.78
C VAL A 209 10.71 12.37 4.70
N ASP A 210 11.31 12.92 5.74
CA ASP A 210 12.77 12.91 5.93
C ASP A 210 13.19 11.67 6.74
N ASP A 211 13.04 10.49 6.15
CA ASP A 211 13.46 9.22 6.74
C ASP A 211 14.07 8.27 5.71
N PRO A 212 15.38 7.98 5.78
CA PRO A 212 16.06 7.09 4.85
C PRO A 212 15.48 5.67 4.86
N LEU A 213 14.95 5.19 5.98
CA LEU A 213 14.42 3.83 6.09
C LEU A 213 13.07 3.72 5.37
N VAL A 214 12.20 4.73 5.52
CA VAL A 214 10.94 4.80 4.77
C VAL A 214 11.22 4.94 3.28
N LEU A 215 12.16 5.83 2.91
CA LEU A 215 12.57 6.03 1.53
C LEU A 215 13.10 4.75 0.89
N LEU A 216 13.98 4.01 1.58
CA LEU A 216 14.53 2.74 1.09
C LEU A 216 13.41 1.74 0.76
N GLY A 217 12.43 1.59 1.66
CA GLY A 217 11.32 0.67 1.43
C GLY A 217 10.51 1.01 0.18
N VAL A 218 10.21 2.30 0.00
CA VAL A 218 9.44 2.80 -1.15
C VAL A 218 10.24 2.71 -2.45
N VAL A 219 11.54 2.99 -2.42
CA VAL A 219 12.44 2.82 -3.57
C VAL A 219 12.47 1.36 -4.02
N LEU A 220 12.69 0.42 -3.09
CA LEU A 220 12.72 -1.01 -3.41
C LEU A 220 11.38 -1.49 -3.98
N ALA A 221 10.26 -1.05 -3.42
CA ALA A 221 8.93 -1.35 -3.94
C ALA A 221 8.73 -0.78 -5.36
N THR A 222 9.15 0.46 -5.60
CA THR A 222 9.04 1.13 -6.91
C THR A 222 9.89 0.42 -7.96
N VAL A 223 11.13 0.06 -7.62
CA VAL A 223 12.03 -0.70 -8.50
C VAL A 223 11.44 -2.07 -8.83
N ALA A 224 10.94 -2.81 -7.84
CA ALA A 224 10.36 -4.13 -8.08
C ALA A 224 9.12 -4.07 -9.01
N ASN A 225 8.23 -3.10 -8.80
CA ASN A 225 7.07 -2.92 -9.70
C ASN A 225 7.48 -2.35 -11.07
N GLY A 226 8.52 -1.52 -11.12
CA GLY A 226 9.10 -1.02 -12.37
C GLY A 226 9.70 -2.13 -13.23
N VAL A 227 10.40 -3.09 -12.61
CA VAL A 227 10.91 -4.28 -13.32
C VAL A 227 9.76 -5.10 -13.89
N LEU A 228 8.67 -5.32 -13.15
CA LEU A 228 7.49 -6.01 -13.67
C LEU A 228 6.84 -5.24 -14.83
N ALA A 229 6.72 -3.92 -14.75
CA ALA A 229 6.19 -3.09 -15.82
C ALA A 229 7.08 -3.15 -17.09
N ALA A 230 8.40 -3.10 -16.92
CA ALA A 230 9.35 -3.25 -18.01
C ALA A 230 9.28 -4.64 -18.66
N GLN A 231 9.18 -5.71 -17.85
CA GLN A 231 8.98 -7.07 -18.37
C GLN A 231 7.64 -7.21 -19.09
N MET A 232 6.58 -6.56 -18.61
CA MET A 232 5.28 -6.53 -19.26
C MET A 232 5.37 -5.93 -20.66
N LEU A 233 6.08 -4.81 -20.82
CA LEU A 233 6.32 -4.20 -22.14
C LEU A 233 7.21 -5.07 -23.03
N TYR A 234 8.31 -5.59 -22.48
CA TYR A 234 9.30 -6.34 -23.26
C TYR A 234 8.76 -7.67 -23.79
N TYR A 235 7.93 -8.38 -23.01
CA TYR A 235 7.35 -9.67 -23.38
C TYR A 235 5.89 -9.57 -23.82
N TRP A 236 5.38 -8.38 -24.15
CA TRP A 236 3.96 -8.12 -24.45
C TRP A 236 3.38 -9.05 -25.53
N ASN A 237 4.17 -9.30 -26.59
CA ASN A 237 3.79 -10.16 -27.72
C ASN A 237 4.61 -11.45 -27.79
N ALA A 238 5.26 -11.85 -26.70
CA ALA A 238 6.07 -13.06 -26.72
C ALA A 238 5.17 -14.29 -26.88
N PRO A 239 5.54 -15.24 -27.77
CA PRO A 239 4.76 -16.45 -27.96
C PRO A 239 4.76 -17.29 -26.69
N ALA A 240 3.62 -17.93 -26.39
CA ALA A 240 3.52 -18.84 -25.26
C ALA A 240 4.57 -19.97 -25.41
N PRO A 241 5.31 -20.31 -24.34
CA PRO A 241 6.16 -21.51 -24.33
C PRO A 241 5.31 -22.74 -24.68
N LYS A 242 5.90 -23.76 -25.35
CA LYS A 242 5.22 -25.04 -25.65
C LYS A 242 4.47 -25.52 -24.41
N ASP A 243 3.16 -25.60 -24.55
CA ASP A 243 2.23 -25.44 -23.45
C ASP A 243 2.35 -26.58 -22.42
N LYS A 244 2.95 -26.28 -21.26
CA LYS A 244 2.98 -27.17 -20.07
C LYS A 244 1.79 -26.94 -19.13
N TYR A 245 0.93 -25.95 -19.43
CA TYR A 245 -0.08 -25.44 -18.51
C TYR A 245 -1.51 -25.50 -19.08
N ARG A 246 -1.69 -25.84 -20.36
CA ARG A 246 -3.00 -26.26 -20.91
C ARG A 246 -3.41 -27.55 -20.23
N LEU A 247 -4.62 -27.53 -19.66
CA LEU A 247 -5.37 -28.76 -19.50
C LEU A 247 -5.65 -29.28 -20.91
N ASP A 248 -5.04 -30.41 -21.27
CA ASP A 248 -5.48 -31.16 -22.43
C ASP A 248 -6.95 -31.51 -22.20
N SER A 249 -7.86 -30.89 -22.97
CA SER A 249 -9.20 -31.40 -23.03
C SER A 249 -9.05 -32.80 -23.61
N LYS A 250 -9.31 -33.83 -22.79
CA LYS A 250 -9.55 -35.16 -23.32
C LYS A 250 -10.57 -34.98 -24.44
N LYS A 251 -10.16 -35.32 -25.67
CA LYS A 251 -11.11 -35.59 -26.73
C LYS A 251 -11.93 -36.77 -26.23
N ASP A 252 -13.14 -36.50 -25.80
CA ASP A 252 -14.17 -37.51 -25.73
C ASP A 252 -14.57 -37.79 -27.20
N GLU A 253 -13.81 -38.70 -27.84
CA GLU A 253 -14.20 -39.37 -29.10
C GLU A 253 -13.88 -40.87 -28.95
#